data_AF-A0A7X4CTD2-F1
#
_entry.id   AF-A0A7X4CTD2-F1
#
_cell.length_a   1.000
_cell.length_b   1.000
_cell.length_c   1.000
_cell.angle_alpha   90.00
_cell.angle_beta   90.00
_cell.angle_gamma   90.00
#
_symmetry.space_group_name_H-M   'P 1'
#
loop_
_entity.id
_entity.type
_entity.pdbx_description
1 polymer ?
#
loop_
_entity_poly.entity_id
_entity_poly.type
_entity_poly.pdbx_seq_one_letter_code
_entity_poly.pdbx_strand_id
1 'polypeptide(L)'
;MTAEERERLDPAGVLDDQESLQALDAEIARVREREERLALSRLDRAGYFGFRITNGEFAETFAKVFLTETRRPSTLARLEGRRVAHYAGQRARDARRKALLGGFVVAQCRHKAEVHAALVPDIGEWLMTHRNAAVGAKNVETLSGFFADAADKGLSGPPVNSRKARKERTHRLILLGAWVLARRERLKELRDLVAEELARFLDQGRRAALDKALLKDVLGK
;
A
#
# COMPACT_ATOMS: atom_id res chain seq x y z
N MET A 1 -19.36 13.81 -14.52
CA MET A 1 -18.04 13.18 -14.40
C MET A 1 -17.11 14.14 -13.69
N THR A 2 -16.88 13.92 -12.39
CA THR A 2 -16.04 14.78 -11.55
C THR A 2 -14.56 14.42 -11.69
N ALA A 3 -13.65 15.32 -11.31
CA ALA A 3 -12.21 15.04 -11.30
C ALA A 3 -11.86 13.82 -10.42
N GLU A 4 -12.61 13.59 -9.34
CA GLU A 4 -12.50 12.41 -8.48
C GLU A 4 -12.92 11.11 -9.16
N GLU A 5 -13.82 11.16 -10.15
CA GLU A 5 -14.23 9.99 -10.94
C GLU A 5 -13.19 9.66 -12.02
N ARG A 6 -12.46 10.66 -12.55
CA ARG A 6 -11.33 10.45 -13.46
C ARG A 6 -10.11 9.86 -12.76
N GLU A 7 -9.80 10.32 -11.54
CA GLU A 7 -8.67 9.80 -10.74
C GLU A 7 -8.89 8.35 -10.26
N ARG A 8 -10.13 7.87 -10.22
CA ARG A 8 -10.48 6.51 -9.79
C ARG A 8 -10.45 5.45 -10.90
N LEU A 9 -10.29 5.83 -12.17
CA LEU A 9 -10.63 4.95 -13.31
C LEU A 9 -9.51 4.75 -14.34
N ASP A 10 -8.27 5.17 -14.09
CA ASP A 10 -7.21 5.02 -15.09
C ASP A 10 -6.23 3.85 -14.80
N PRO A 11 -6.37 2.69 -15.47
CA PRO A 11 -5.37 1.61 -15.43
C PRO A 11 -4.04 1.96 -16.10
N ALA A 12 -3.95 3.05 -16.88
CA ALA A 12 -2.68 3.49 -17.48
C ALA A 12 -1.76 4.20 -16.46
N GLY A 13 -2.27 4.58 -15.30
CA GLY A 13 -1.56 5.39 -14.30
C GLY A 13 -0.42 4.71 -13.53
N VAL A 14 -0.15 3.40 -13.73
CA VAL A 14 0.88 2.70 -12.95
C VAL A 14 2.31 3.09 -13.38
N LEU A 15 2.52 3.42 -14.65
CA LEU A 15 3.79 3.99 -15.15
C LEU A 15 3.86 5.51 -14.87
N ASP A 16 2.72 6.20 -14.94
CA ASP A 16 2.58 7.61 -14.57
C ASP A 16 2.89 7.85 -13.08
N ASP A 17 2.58 6.91 -12.19
CA ASP A 17 2.80 7.04 -10.75
C ASP A 17 4.29 7.12 -10.37
N GLN A 18 5.18 6.40 -11.06
CA GLN A 18 6.63 6.44 -10.77
C GLN A 18 7.28 7.71 -11.30
N GLU A 19 6.95 8.10 -12.53
CA GLU A 19 7.41 9.35 -13.13
C GLU A 19 6.85 10.57 -12.37
N SER A 20 5.58 10.51 -11.96
CA SER A 20 4.94 11.51 -11.10
C SER A 20 5.60 11.62 -9.72
N LEU A 21 5.98 10.50 -9.10
CA LEU A 21 6.70 10.51 -7.82
C LEU A 21 8.10 11.10 -7.98
N GLN A 22 8.84 10.71 -9.02
CA GLN A 22 10.18 11.24 -9.29
C GLN A 22 10.13 12.74 -9.59
N ALA A 23 9.13 13.19 -10.36
CA ALA A 23 8.89 14.61 -10.62
C ALA A 23 8.57 15.37 -9.32
N LEU A 24 7.76 14.80 -8.43
CA LEU A 24 7.41 15.39 -7.14
C LEU A 24 8.63 15.44 -6.20
N ASP A 25 9.45 14.39 -6.16
CA ASP A 25 10.69 14.36 -5.36
C ASP A 25 11.71 15.40 -5.88
N ALA A 26 11.82 15.55 -7.21
CA ALA A 26 12.66 16.57 -7.82
C ALA A 26 12.14 17.99 -7.52
N GLU A 27 10.82 18.21 -7.55
CA GLU A 27 10.20 19.49 -7.20
C GLU A 27 10.43 19.83 -5.71
N ILE A 28 10.26 18.86 -4.82
CA ILE A 28 10.55 19.00 -3.38
C ILE A 28 12.01 19.41 -3.17
N ALA A 29 12.96 18.73 -3.83
CA ALA A 29 14.38 19.05 -3.72
C ALA A 29 14.68 20.48 -4.17
N ARG A 30 14.15 20.90 -5.34
CA ARG A 30 14.32 22.27 -5.87
C ARG A 30 13.72 23.33 -4.95
N VAL A 31 12.50 23.10 -4.45
CA VAL A 31 11.83 24.05 -3.55
C VAL A 31 12.59 24.15 -2.23
N ARG A 32 13.06 23.02 -1.68
CA ARG A 32 13.85 23.00 -0.46
C ARG A 32 15.14 23.81 -0.59
N GLU A 33 15.92 23.56 -1.65
CA GLU A 33 17.16 24.30 -1.91
C GLU A 33 16.90 25.81 -2.07
N ARG A 34 15.85 26.18 -2.81
CA ARG A 34 15.47 27.58 -2.99
C ARG A 34 15.08 28.24 -1.67
N GLU A 35 14.22 27.60 -0.88
CA GLU A 35 13.73 28.15 0.39
C GLU A 35 14.86 28.23 1.43
N GLU A 36 15.75 27.24 1.47
CA GLU A 36 16.94 27.25 2.32
C GLU A 36 17.87 28.42 1.97
N ARG A 37 18.19 28.59 0.68
CA ARG A 37 18.99 29.73 0.20
C ARG A 37 18.34 31.07 0.51
N LEU A 38 17.03 31.19 0.33
CA LEU A 38 16.28 32.42 0.65
C LEU A 38 16.27 32.68 2.16
N ALA A 39 16.11 31.65 2.99
CA ALA A 39 16.17 31.75 4.43
C ALA A 39 17.56 32.22 4.88
N LEU A 40 18.63 31.58 4.40
CA LEU A 40 20.01 31.98 4.68
C LEU A 40 20.27 33.43 4.24
N SER A 41 19.87 33.83 3.04
CA SER A 41 20.05 35.22 2.57
C SER A 41 19.28 36.25 3.40
N ARG A 42 18.07 35.90 3.87
CA ARG A 42 17.28 36.78 4.75
C ARG A 42 17.90 36.88 6.14
N LEU A 43 18.37 35.76 6.69
CA LEU A 43 19.05 35.73 7.98
C LEU A 43 20.35 36.53 7.95
N ASP A 44 21.11 36.40 6.86
CA ASP A 44 22.34 37.15 6.63
C ASP A 44 22.08 38.66 6.51
N ARG A 45 21.11 39.08 5.68
CA ARG A 45 20.72 40.50 5.57
C ARG A 45 20.19 41.09 6.87
N ALA A 46 19.52 40.30 7.70
CA ALA A 46 19.05 40.72 9.01
C ALA A 46 20.16 40.68 10.07
N GLY A 47 21.40 40.33 9.70
CA GLY A 47 22.56 40.35 10.57
C GLY A 47 22.61 39.20 11.58
N TYR A 48 21.77 38.17 11.44
CA TYR A 48 21.72 37.05 12.39
C TYR A 48 23.03 36.26 12.48
N PHE A 49 23.85 36.27 11.42
CA PHE A 49 25.17 35.63 11.43
C PHE A 49 26.30 36.53 11.93
N GLY A 50 26.04 37.83 12.13
CA GLY A 50 27.03 38.80 12.62
C GLY A 50 27.18 38.84 14.14
N PHE A 51 26.27 38.22 14.89
CA PHE A 51 26.25 38.24 16.35
C PHE A 51 26.23 36.83 16.94
N ARG A 52 27.14 36.55 17.88
CA ARG A 52 27.11 35.32 18.67
C ARG A 52 26.25 35.54 19.91
N ILE A 53 25.01 35.07 19.87
CA ILE A 53 24.10 35.12 21.03
C ILE A 53 24.51 34.01 22.00
N THR A 54 25.12 34.38 23.13
CA THR A 54 25.55 33.44 24.19
C THR A 54 24.60 33.41 25.39
N ASN A 55 23.56 34.26 25.40
CA ASN A 55 22.68 34.42 26.55
C ASN A 55 21.51 33.43 26.49
N GLY A 56 21.40 32.54 27.49
CA GLY A 56 20.42 31.45 27.51
C GLY A 56 18.96 31.92 27.46
N GLU A 57 18.66 33.07 28.06
CA GLU A 57 17.31 33.67 28.07
C GLU A 57 16.83 34.10 26.68
N PHE A 58 17.76 34.46 25.78
CA PHE A 58 17.42 34.86 24.42
C PHE A 58 17.05 33.65 23.57
N ALA A 59 17.73 32.51 23.77
CA ALA A 59 17.40 31.25 23.11
C ALA A 59 16.01 30.73 23.54
N GLU A 60 15.67 30.83 24.83
CA GLU A 60 14.34 30.45 25.34
C GLU A 60 13.23 31.38 24.81
N THR A 61 13.48 32.69 24.78
CA THR A 61 12.52 33.67 24.24
C THR A 61 12.30 33.44 22.75
N PHE A 62 13.38 33.20 22.00
CA PHE A 62 13.30 32.89 20.57
C PHE A 62 12.51 31.59 20.33
N ALA A 63 12.78 30.53 21.09
CA ALA A 63 12.04 29.28 21.01
C ALA A 63 10.55 29.47 21.32
N LYS A 64 10.19 30.22 22.38
CA LYS A 64 8.79 30.50 22.73
C LYS A 64 8.04 31.25 21.63
N VAL A 65 8.64 32.29 21.04
CA VAL A 65 7.98 33.12 20.03
C VAL A 65 7.90 32.40 18.68
N PHE A 66 8.97 31.76 18.22
CA PHE A 66 8.98 31.08 16.92
C PHE A 66 8.16 29.78 16.88
N LEU A 67 8.06 29.05 18.00
CA LEU A 67 7.32 27.78 18.07
C LEU A 67 5.82 27.95 18.28
N THR A 68 5.36 29.12 18.76
CA THR A 68 3.94 29.39 19.01
C THR A 68 3.22 30.08 17.84
N GLU A 69 3.97 30.57 16.86
CA GLU A 69 3.40 31.23 15.70
C GLU A 69 2.73 30.21 14.77
N THR A 70 1.42 30.35 14.57
CA THR A 70 0.64 29.48 13.68
C THR A 70 0.99 29.78 12.23
N ARG A 71 1.90 28.99 11.67
CA ARG A 71 2.34 29.18 10.28
C ARG A 71 1.36 28.56 9.30
N ARG A 72 1.01 29.31 8.25
CA ARG A 72 0.39 28.74 7.06
C ARG A 72 1.32 27.65 6.49
N PRO A 73 0.78 26.49 6.07
CA PRO A 73 1.59 25.42 5.50
C PRO A 73 2.37 25.95 4.28
N SER A 74 3.69 25.78 4.32
CA SER A 74 4.57 26.21 3.24
C SER A 74 4.33 25.40 1.97
N THR A 75 4.79 25.91 0.82
CA THR A 75 4.78 25.16 -0.44
C THR A 75 5.44 23.78 -0.28
N LEU A 76 6.54 23.71 0.48
CA LEU A 76 7.22 22.47 0.81
C LEU A 76 6.31 21.51 1.60
N ALA A 77 5.65 21.98 2.66
CA ALA A 77 4.74 21.16 3.45
C ALA A 77 3.56 20.61 2.62
N ARG A 78 3.06 21.39 1.66
CA ARG A 78 2.01 20.95 0.74
C ARG A 78 2.52 19.86 -0.23
N LEU A 79 3.73 20.01 -0.76
CA LEU A 79 4.34 19.00 -1.64
C LEU A 79 4.64 17.70 -0.88
N GLU A 80 5.18 17.79 0.34
CA GLU A 80 5.37 16.63 1.22
C GLU A 80 4.04 15.95 1.55
N GLY A 81 2.98 16.71 1.82
CA GLY A 81 1.63 16.18 2.01
C GLY A 81 1.11 15.41 0.79
N ARG A 82 1.33 15.94 -0.42
CA ARG A 82 1.00 15.24 -1.68
C ARG A 82 1.80 13.94 -1.84
N ARG A 83 3.08 13.95 -1.49
CA ARG A 83 3.94 12.75 -1.49
C ARG A 83 3.39 11.66 -0.57
N VAL A 84 3.03 12.02 0.66
CA VAL A 84 2.47 11.10 1.64
C VAL A 84 1.14 10.52 1.15
N ALA A 85 0.26 11.38 0.60
CA ALA A 85 -1.01 10.95 0.02
C ALA A 85 -0.81 9.98 -1.15
N HIS A 86 0.17 10.24 -2.03
CA HIS A 86 0.52 9.36 -3.13
C HIS A 86 0.93 7.96 -2.66
N TYR A 87 1.86 7.88 -1.68
CA TYR A 87 2.24 6.59 -1.10
C TYR A 87 1.09 5.87 -0.37
N ALA A 88 0.20 6.63 0.28
CA ALA A 88 -1.00 6.05 0.89
C ALA A 88 -1.92 5.45 -0.17
N GLY A 89 -2.13 6.16 -1.30
CA GLY A 89 -2.89 5.69 -2.44
C GLY A 89 -2.29 4.43 -3.09
N GLN A 90 -0.98 4.40 -3.30
CA GLN A 90 -0.27 3.22 -3.81
C GLN A 90 -0.43 2.01 -2.88
N ARG A 91 -0.22 2.19 -1.58
CA ARG A 91 -0.40 1.12 -0.59
C ARG A 91 -1.84 0.61 -0.55
N ALA A 92 -2.83 1.50 -0.68
CA ALA A 92 -4.23 1.12 -0.75
C ALA A 92 -4.56 0.30 -2.01
N ARG A 93 -4.01 0.69 -3.17
CA ARG A 93 -4.15 -0.04 -4.43
C ARG A 93 -3.50 -1.42 -4.36
N ASP A 94 -2.27 -1.51 -3.86
CA ASP A 94 -1.56 -2.79 -3.66
C ASP A 94 -2.29 -3.71 -2.67
N ALA A 95 -2.75 -3.18 -1.53
CA ALA A 95 -3.56 -3.94 -0.58
C ALA A 95 -4.87 -4.45 -1.21
N ARG A 96 -5.54 -3.63 -2.03
CA ARG A 96 -6.75 -4.03 -2.75
C ARG A 96 -6.45 -5.13 -3.76
N ARG A 97 -5.38 -4.98 -4.55
CA ARG A 97 -4.90 -5.99 -5.51
C ARG A 97 -4.67 -7.33 -4.82
N LYS A 98 -3.93 -7.32 -3.70
CA LYS A 98 -3.69 -8.53 -2.91
C LYS A 98 -4.99 -9.10 -2.34
N ALA A 99 -5.87 -8.27 -1.77
CA ALA A 99 -7.14 -8.76 -1.24
C ALA A 99 -8.04 -9.42 -2.30
N LEU A 100 -8.05 -8.91 -3.54
CA LEU A 100 -8.77 -9.51 -4.67
C LEU A 100 -8.19 -10.88 -5.03
N LEU A 101 -6.86 -10.99 -5.16
CA LEU A 101 -6.19 -12.25 -5.46
C LEU A 101 -6.33 -13.28 -4.33
N GLY A 102 -6.29 -12.84 -3.07
CA GLY A 102 -6.59 -13.71 -1.94
C GLY A 102 -8.04 -14.19 -1.96
N GLY A 103 -8.98 -13.31 -2.30
CA GLY A 103 -10.39 -13.67 -2.45
C GLY A 103 -10.62 -14.70 -3.57
N PHE A 104 -9.91 -14.54 -4.68
CA PHE A 104 -9.88 -15.51 -5.77
C PHE A 104 -9.38 -16.87 -5.29
N VAL A 105 -8.22 -16.95 -4.64
CA VAL A 105 -7.68 -18.22 -4.12
C VAL A 105 -8.65 -18.90 -3.17
N VAL A 106 -9.24 -18.15 -2.23
CA VAL A 106 -10.22 -18.69 -1.29
C VAL A 106 -11.43 -19.26 -2.02
N ALA A 107 -11.95 -18.56 -3.04
CA ALA A 107 -13.07 -19.04 -3.84
C ALA A 107 -12.72 -20.34 -4.56
N GLN A 108 -11.54 -20.39 -5.18
CA GLN A 108 -11.06 -21.56 -5.92
C GLN A 108 -10.86 -22.77 -5.01
N CYS A 109 -10.14 -22.61 -3.91
CA CYS A 109 -9.93 -23.66 -2.92
C CYS A 109 -11.23 -24.20 -2.34
N ARG A 110 -12.24 -23.33 -2.13
CA ARG A 110 -13.56 -23.75 -1.64
C ARG A 110 -14.30 -24.64 -2.64
N HIS A 111 -14.18 -24.36 -3.94
CA HIS A 111 -14.85 -25.14 -4.98
C HIS A 111 -14.06 -26.39 -5.38
N LYS A 112 -12.74 -26.38 -5.17
CA LYS A 112 -11.77 -27.41 -5.59
C LYS A 112 -10.84 -27.75 -4.43
N ALA A 113 -11.23 -28.74 -3.63
CA ALA A 113 -10.47 -29.15 -2.44
C ALA A 113 -9.08 -29.70 -2.80
N GLU A 114 -8.92 -30.29 -3.99
CA GLU A 114 -7.66 -30.74 -4.54
C GLU A 114 -6.68 -29.59 -4.81
N VAL A 115 -7.18 -28.43 -5.25
CA VAL A 115 -6.37 -27.22 -5.44
C VAL A 115 -5.91 -26.71 -4.08
N HIS A 116 -6.78 -26.73 -3.07
CA HIS A 116 -6.41 -26.37 -1.71
C HIS A 116 -5.27 -27.25 -1.18
N ALA A 117 -5.41 -28.56 -1.27
CA ALA A 117 -4.39 -29.52 -0.82
C ALA A 117 -3.06 -29.33 -1.54
N ALA A 118 -3.07 -29.00 -2.83
CA ALA A 118 -1.86 -28.75 -3.62
C ALA A 118 -1.15 -27.45 -3.24
N LEU A 119 -1.90 -26.38 -2.93
CA LEU A 119 -1.32 -25.05 -2.71
C LEU A 119 -0.88 -24.80 -1.25
N VAL A 120 -1.57 -25.38 -0.27
CA VAL A 120 -1.32 -25.12 1.16
C VAL A 120 0.14 -25.35 1.59
N PRO A 121 0.83 -26.42 1.18
CA PRO A 121 2.23 -26.63 1.56
C PRO A 121 3.15 -25.47 1.13
N ASP A 122 3.04 -25.01 -0.12
CA ASP A 122 3.87 -23.90 -0.63
C ASP A 122 3.50 -22.57 0.03
N ILE A 123 2.22 -22.33 0.34
CA ILE A 123 1.79 -21.13 1.08
C ILE A 123 2.45 -21.10 2.46
N GLY A 124 2.41 -22.23 3.18
CA GLY A 124 3.02 -22.36 4.50
C GLY A 124 4.53 -22.14 4.46
N GLU A 125 5.23 -22.77 3.52
CA GLU A 125 6.67 -22.61 3.33
C GLU A 125 7.02 -21.15 3.00
N TRP A 126 6.32 -20.54 2.04
CA TRP A 126 6.55 -19.16 1.64
C TRP A 126 6.41 -18.18 2.81
N LEU A 127 5.40 -18.34 3.67
CA LEU A 127 5.24 -17.47 4.84
C LEU A 127 6.39 -17.59 5.83
N MET A 128 6.98 -18.78 5.96
CA MET A 128 8.14 -18.99 6.82
C MET A 128 9.43 -18.40 6.25
N THR A 129 9.51 -18.15 4.93
CA THR A 129 10.65 -17.44 4.32
C THR A 129 10.70 -15.93 4.62
N HIS A 130 9.76 -15.41 5.41
CA HIS A 130 9.73 -14.01 5.78
C HIS A 130 11.02 -13.59 6.52
N ARG A 131 11.58 -12.41 6.18
CA ARG A 131 12.85 -11.91 6.74
C ARG A 131 12.90 -11.94 8.28
N ASN A 132 11.75 -11.72 8.91
CA ASN A 132 11.57 -11.90 10.35
C ASN A 132 10.79 -13.20 10.61
N ALA A 133 11.44 -14.18 11.23
CA ALA A 133 10.88 -15.49 11.53
C ALA A 133 9.64 -15.43 12.45
N ALA A 134 9.63 -14.52 13.43
CA ALA A 134 8.46 -14.36 14.32
C ALA A 134 7.23 -13.84 13.55
N VAL A 135 7.44 -12.98 12.55
CA VAL A 135 6.37 -12.53 11.65
C VAL A 135 5.92 -13.67 10.75
N GLY A 136 6.83 -14.49 10.24
CA GLY A 136 6.50 -15.67 9.44
C GLY A 136 5.60 -16.65 10.21
N ALA A 137 6.01 -17.02 11.42
CA ALA A 137 5.23 -17.89 12.31
C ALA A 137 3.84 -17.31 12.62
N LYS A 138 3.76 -16.01 12.92
CA LYS A 138 2.47 -15.34 13.15
C LYS A 138 1.57 -15.33 11.92
N ASN A 139 2.14 -15.17 10.72
CA ASN A 139 1.36 -15.20 9.48
C ASN A 139 0.82 -16.61 9.21
N VAL A 140 1.61 -17.65 9.48
CA VAL A 140 1.17 -19.05 9.42
C VAL A 140 0.02 -19.29 10.40
N GLU A 141 0.15 -18.82 11.65
CA GLU A 141 -0.91 -18.90 12.65
C GLU A 141 -2.19 -18.18 12.20
N THR A 142 -2.03 -16.99 11.60
CA THR A 142 -3.15 -16.18 11.07
C THR A 142 -3.94 -16.92 9.99
N LEU A 143 -3.28 -17.80 9.22
CA LEU A 143 -3.92 -18.63 8.18
C LEU A 143 -4.21 -20.08 8.62
N SER A 144 -4.00 -20.44 9.88
CA SER A 144 -4.18 -21.81 10.38
C SER A 144 -5.56 -22.41 10.06
N GLY A 145 -6.63 -21.63 10.23
CA GLY A 145 -7.99 -22.05 9.87
C GLY A 145 -8.14 -22.37 8.39
N PHE A 146 -7.53 -21.57 7.52
CA PHE A 146 -7.51 -21.83 6.08
C PHE A 146 -6.67 -23.05 5.73
N PHE A 147 -5.53 -23.27 6.39
CA PHE A 147 -4.72 -24.47 6.15
C PHE A 147 -5.42 -25.76 6.55
N ALA A 148 -6.23 -25.71 7.60
CA ALA A 148 -7.01 -26.85 8.05
C ALA A 148 -8.23 -27.13 7.16
N ASP A 149 -8.90 -26.08 6.66
CA ASP A 149 -10.15 -26.20 5.91
C ASP A 149 -10.26 -25.13 4.81
N ALA A 150 -10.43 -25.57 3.57
CA ALA A 150 -10.69 -24.71 2.42
C ALA A 150 -11.98 -23.86 2.58
N ALA A 151 -12.92 -24.33 3.40
CA ALA A 151 -14.16 -23.64 3.70
C ALA A 151 -14.07 -22.68 4.90
N ASP A 152 -12.87 -22.35 5.41
CA ASP A 152 -12.66 -21.47 6.58
C ASP A 152 -13.65 -20.29 6.60
N LYS A 153 -14.57 -20.34 7.57
CA LYS A 153 -15.65 -19.35 7.73
C LYS A 153 -15.09 -17.94 7.98
N GLY A 154 -13.86 -17.83 8.50
CA GLY A 154 -13.15 -16.56 8.66
C GLY A 154 -12.84 -15.84 7.34
N LEU A 155 -12.74 -16.59 6.24
CA LEU A 155 -12.45 -16.08 4.90
C LEU A 155 -13.64 -16.16 3.95
N SER A 156 -14.40 -17.24 4.03
CA SER A 156 -15.49 -17.60 3.10
C SER A 156 -16.89 -17.13 3.55
N GLY A 157 -17.02 -16.70 4.81
CA GLY A 157 -18.30 -16.37 5.45
C GLY A 157 -18.88 -14.99 5.08
N PRO A 158 -20.14 -14.73 5.50
CA PRO A 158 -20.82 -13.45 5.29
C PRO A 158 -20.07 -12.27 5.95
N PRO A 159 -20.38 -11.02 5.57
CA PRO A 159 -19.70 -9.83 6.09
C PRO A 159 -19.72 -9.82 7.62
N VAL A 160 -18.55 -9.73 8.24
CA VAL A 160 -18.45 -9.74 9.71
C VAL A 160 -18.77 -8.37 10.27
N ASN A 161 -19.65 -8.31 11.28
CA ASN A 161 -20.13 -7.05 11.84
C ASN A 161 -19.05 -6.29 12.64
N SER A 162 -18.03 -6.98 13.17
CA SER A 162 -16.99 -6.34 13.97
C SER A 162 -15.87 -5.73 13.11
N ARG A 163 -15.38 -4.54 13.48
CA ARG A 163 -14.24 -3.89 12.81
C ARG A 163 -12.97 -4.74 12.92
N LYS A 164 -12.77 -5.42 14.06
CA LYS A 164 -11.62 -6.32 14.29
C LYS A 164 -11.62 -7.48 13.31
N ALA A 165 -12.75 -8.18 13.16
CA ALA A 165 -12.85 -9.31 12.24
C ALA A 165 -12.74 -8.90 10.77
N ARG A 166 -13.25 -7.73 10.38
CA ARG A 166 -13.03 -7.19 9.03
C ARG A 166 -11.55 -6.94 8.75
N LYS A 167 -10.82 -6.34 9.69
CA LYS A 167 -9.36 -6.14 9.55
C LYS A 167 -8.62 -7.46 9.44
N GLU A 168 -8.97 -8.42 10.28
CA GLU A 168 -8.37 -9.75 10.30
C GLU A 168 -8.59 -10.49 8.97
N ARG A 169 -9.84 -10.55 8.50
CA ARG A 169 -10.18 -11.14 7.20
C ARG A 169 -9.41 -10.47 6.06
N THR A 170 -9.41 -9.13 6.01
CA THR A 170 -8.66 -8.40 4.98
C THR A 170 -7.17 -8.70 5.05
N HIS A 171 -6.57 -8.79 6.24
CA HIS A 171 -5.17 -9.12 6.41
C HIS A 171 -4.84 -10.50 5.85
N ARG A 172 -5.65 -11.52 6.17
CA ARG A 172 -5.51 -12.87 5.64
C ARG A 172 -5.61 -12.93 4.11
N LEU A 173 -6.59 -12.22 3.53
CA LEU A 173 -6.72 -12.11 2.07
C LEU A 173 -5.49 -11.42 1.46
N ILE A 174 -4.94 -10.40 2.11
CA ILE A 174 -3.71 -9.74 1.65
C ILE A 174 -2.52 -10.70 1.67
N LEU A 175 -2.38 -11.54 2.70
CA LEU A 175 -1.32 -12.55 2.77
C LEU A 175 -1.41 -13.55 1.61
N LEU A 176 -2.60 -14.09 1.37
CA LEU A 176 -2.85 -15.01 0.25
C LEU A 176 -2.61 -14.34 -1.11
N GLY A 177 -3.06 -13.11 -1.28
CA GLY A 177 -2.80 -12.37 -2.52
C GLY A 177 -1.33 -12.03 -2.74
N ALA A 178 -0.60 -11.71 -1.67
CA ALA A 178 0.85 -11.49 -1.75
C ALA A 178 1.58 -12.76 -2.17
N TRP A 179 1.15 -13.92 -1.65
CA TRP A 179 1.65 -15.22 -2.10
C TRP A 179 1.39 -15.45 -3.60
N VAL A 180 0.17 -15.17 -4.09
CA VAL A 180 -0.15 -15.29 -5.53
C VAL A 180 0.82 -14.47 -6.37
N LEU A 181 1.04 -13.20 -6.00
CA LEU A 181 1.97 -12.33 -6.73
C LEU A 181 3.40 -12.87 -6.73
N ALA A 182 3.84 -13.49 -5.65
CA ALA A 182 5.19 -14.03 -5.51
C ALA A 182 5.40 -15.36 -6.27
N ARG A 183 4.35 -16.17 -6.39
CA ARG A 183 4.46 -17.58 -6.84
C ARG A 183 3.83 -17.88 -8.19
N ARG A 184 2.97 -16.99 -8.74
CA ARG A 184 2.20 -17.25 -9.98
C ARG A 184 3.04 -17.65 -11.20
N GLU A 185 4.29 -17.22 -11.30
CA GLU A 185 5.16 -17.57 -12.43
C GLU A 185 5.89 -18.91 -12.23
N ARG A 186 5.94 -19.41 -10.99
CA ARG A 186 6.75 -20.56 -10.57
C ARG A 186 5.92 -21.82 -10.35
N LEU A 187 4.68 -21.66 -9.92
CA LEU A 187 3.75 -22.77 -9.68
C LEU A 187 2.81 -22.91 -10.87
N LYS A 188 2.93 -24.02 -11.59
CA LYS A 188 2.12 -24.31 -12.78
C LYS A 188 0.63 -24.29 -12.44
N GLU A 189 0.25 -24.94 -11.36
CA GLU A 189 -1.13 -25.06 -10.88
C GLU A 189 -1.75 -23.68 -10.64
N LEU A 190 -0.99 -22.78 -10.00
CA LEU A 190 -1.44 -21.42 -9.74
C LEU A 190 -1.52 -20.59 -11.02
N ARG A 191 -0.53 -20.73 -11.92
CA ARG A 191 -0.51 -20.04 -13.20
C ARG A 191 -1.72 -20.40 -14.06
N ASP A 192 -1.97 -21.69 -14.20
CA ASP A 192 -3.06 -22.24 -15.01
C ASP A 192 -4.42 -21.78 -14.42
N LEU A 193 -4.56 -21.85 -13.09
CA LEU A 193 -5.74 -21.35 -12.37
C LEU A 193 -5.99 -19.85 -12.63
N VAL A 194 -4.93 -19.02 -12.52
CA VAL A 194 -5.03 -17.57 -12.76
C VAL A 194 -5.41 -17.28 -14.22
N ALA A 195 -4.78 -17.94 -15.18
CA ALA A 195 -5.02 -17.72 -16.60
C ALA A 195 -6.46 -18.08 -17.01
N GLU A 196 -7.00 -19.18 -16.47
CA GLU A 196 -8.31 -19.69 -16.87
C GLU A 196 -9.47 -19.01 -16.16
N GLU A 197 -9.29 -18.66 -14.88
CA GLU A 197 -10.43 -18.37 -14.01
C GLU A 197 -10.46 -16.97 -13.41
N LEU A 198 -9.32 -16.27 -13.33
CA LEU A 198 -9.27 -14.97 -12.66
C LEU A 198 -10.20 -13.97 -13.34
N ALA A 199 -10.23 -13.91 -14.67
CA ALA A 199 -11.11 -13.00 -15.39
C ALA A 199 -12.60 -13.26 -15.08
N ARG A 200 -13.02 -14.54 -15.06
CA ARG A 200 -14.41 -14.93 -14.76
C ARG A 200 -14.76 -14.61 -13.31
N PHE A 201 -13.84 -14.82 -12.37
CA PHE A 201 -14.02 -14.44 -10.98
C PHE A 201 -14.25 -12.93 -10.84
N LEU A 202 -13.44 -12.11 -11.53
CA LEU A 202 -13.58 -10.65 -11.47
C LEU A 202 -14.90 -10.16 -12.09
N ASP A 203 -15.43 -10.86 -13.09
CA ASP A 203 -16.72 -10.54 -13.72
C ASP A 203 -17.93 -10.71 -12.79
N GLN A 204 -17.79 -11.51 -11.73
CA GLN A 204 -18.83 -11.66 -10.71
C GLN A 204 -18.88 -10.46 -9.73
N GLY A 205 -17.84 -9.61 -9.74
CA GLY A 205 -17.71 -8.47 -8.84
C GLY A 205 -18.48 -7.24 -9.31
N ARG A 206 -19.07 -6.50 -8.37
CA ARG A 206 -19.75 -5.20 -8.63
C ARG A 206 -18.85 -4.12 -9.27
N ARG A 207 -17.52 -4.31 -9.23
CA ARG A 207 -16.52 -3.38 -9.78
C ARG A 207 -15.61 -4.05 -10.80
N ALA A 208 -16.14 -5.02 -11.56
CA ALA A 208 -15.40 -5.84 -12.52
C ALA A 208 -14.43 -5.04 -13.40
N ALA A 209 -14.88 -3.94 -14.03
CA ALA A 209 -14.02 -3.12 -14.89
C ALA A 209 -12.80 -2.54 -14.14
N LEU A 210 -13.02 -2.00 -12.93
CA LEU A 210 -11.96 -1.41 -12.11
C LEU A 210 -11.04 -2.49 -11.51
N ASP A 211 -11.60 -3.63 -11.12
CA ASP A 211 -10.80 -4.73 -10.55
C ASP A 211 -9.96 -5.42 -11.64
N LYS A 212 -10.46 -5.52 -12.88
CA LYS A 212 -9.67 -5.95 -14.05
C LYS A 212 -8.57 -4.96 -14.41
N ALA A 213 -8.89 -3.66 -14.40
CA ALA A 213 -7.92 -2.57 -14.58
C ALA A 213 -6.77 -2.68 -13.56
N LEU A 214 -7.10 -2.92 -12.28
CA LEU A 214 -6.11 -3.06 -11.21
C LEU A 214 -5.24 -4.32 -11.32
N LEU A 215 -5.74 -5.36 -11.99
CA LEU A 215 -5.09 -6.66 -12.15
C LEU A 215 -4.61 -6.91 -13.59
N LYS A 216 -4.51 -5.85 -14.41
CA LYS A 216 -4.13 -5.98 -15.83
C LYS A 216 -2.81 -6.72 -16.01
N ASP A 217 -1.81 -6.39 -15.19
CA ASP A 217 -0.50 -7.02 -15.21
C ASP A 217 -0.49 -8.48 -14.71
N VAL A 218 -1.52 -8.91 -13.98
CA VAL A 218 -1.72 -10.32 -13.57
C VAL A 218 -2.45 -11.10 -14.64
N LEU A 219 -3.38 -10.47 -15.36
CA LEU A 219 -4.18 -11.12 -16.41
C LEU A 219 -3.40 -11.39 -17.69
N GLY A 220 -2.18 -10.84 -17.84
CA GLY A 220 -1.34 -11.04 -19.02
C GLY A 220 -1.94 -10.46 -20.31
N LYS A 221 -2.82 -9.44 -20.20
CA LYS A 221 -3.53 -8.79 -21.32
C LYS A 221 -3.19 -7.31 -21.43
#